data_AF-A0A3D3PDH8-F1
#
_entry.id   AF-A0A3D3PDH8-F1
#
_cell.length_a   1.000
_cell.length_b   1.000
_cell.length_c   1.000
_cell.angle_alpha   90.00
_cell.angle_beta   90.00
_cell.angle_gamma   90.00
#
_symmetry.space_group_name_H-M   'P 1'
#
loop_
_entity.id
_entity.type
_entity.pdbx_description
1 polymer ?
#
loop_
_entity_poly.entity_id
_entity_poly.type
_entity_poly.pdbx_seq_one_letter_code
_entity_poly.pdbx_strand_id
1 'polypeptide(L)' 'MAYAKGEGGRPKGAANKSTILVKDAFAEAFTILQQDAEVKLSVWGKENPTEFYKLASKLIPTQMDIAANINLSDEPIIFE' A
#
# COMPACT_ATOMS: atom_id res chain seq x y z
N MET A 1 -17.47 37.72 13.43
CA MET A 1 -16.82 37.78 12.10
C MET A 1 -17.37 36.62 11.28
N ALA A 2 -18.11 36.91 10.21
CA ALA A 2 -18.63 35.88 9.31
C ALA A 2 -17.55 35.56 8.26
N TYR A 3 -17.19 34.29 8.13
CA TYR A 3 -16.24 33.82 7.12
C TYR A 3 -16.78 34.08 5.71
N ALA A 4 -15.93 34.60 4.82
CA ALA A 4 -16.30 34.80 3.42
C ALA A 4 -16.56 33.44 2.74
N LYS A 5 -17.47 33.43 1.74
CA LYS A 5 -17.80 32.21 0.97
C LYS A 5 -16.54 31.70 0.27
N GLY A 6 -15.93 30.65 0.83
CA GLY A 6 -14.68 30.04 0.33
C GLY A 6 -13.52 30.02 1.33
N GLU A 7 -13.61 30.75 2.45
CA GLU A 7 -12.49 30.88 3.41
C GLU A 7 -12.66 30.04 4.70
N GLY A 8 -13.76 29.32 4.83
CA GLY A 8 -14.06 28.48 6.00
C GLY A 8 -14.43 27.07 5.58
N GLY A 9 -13.42 26.22 5.36
CA GLY A 9 -13.64 24.84 4.94
C GLY A 9 -12.40 23.98 5.14
N ARG A 10 -12.63 22.70 5.41
CA ARG A 10 -11.58 21.70 5.48
C ARG A 10 -10.98 21.53 4.07
N PRO A 11 -9.63 21.55 3.90
CA PRO A 11 -9.02 21.51 2.58
C PRO A 11 -9.45 20.27 1.80
N LYS A 12 -9.69 20.43 0.49
CA LYS A 12 -10.06 19.33 -0.41
C LYS A 12 -8.92 18.30 -0.40
N GLY A 13 -9.22 17.07 0.00
CA GLY A 13 -8.22 16.00 0.16
C GLY A 13 -7.69 15.81 1.59
N ALA A 14 -8.10 16.63 2.56
CA ALA A 14 -7.75 16.41 3.96
C ALA A 14 -8.31 15.06 4.43
N ALA A 15 -7.44 14.12 4.79
CA ALA A 15 -7.80 12.77 5.23
C ALA A 15 -8.50 12.78 6.60
N ASN A 16 -9.67 12.13 6.71
CA ASN A 16 -10.47 12.12 7.94
C ASN A 16 -9.70 11.41 9.06
N LYS A 17 -9.58 12.07 10.22
CA LYS A 17 -8.81 11.55 11.37
C LYS A 17 -9.35 10.20 11.84
N SER A 18 -10.67 10.01 11.83
CA SER A 18 -11.29 8.72 12.16
C SER A 18 -10.91 7.62 11.16
N THR A 19 -10.89 7.93 9.86
CA THR A 19 -10.49 6.98 8.83
C THR A 19 -9.01 6.61 8.92
N ILE A 20 -8.14 7.55 9.32
CA ILE A 20 -6.72 7.28 9.57
C ILE A 20 -6.58 6.31 10.75
N LEU A 21 -7.21 6.61 11.89
CA LEU A 21 -7.17 5.76 13.09
C LEU A 21 -7.66 4.34 12.81
N VAL A 22 -8.72 4.18 12.03
CA VAL A 22 -9.22 2.86 11.65
C VAL A 22 -8.20 2.12 10.77
N LYS A 23 -7.60 2.77 9.77
CA LYS A 23 -6.56 2.15 8.93
C LYS A 23 -5.37 1.69 9.76
N ASP A 24 -4.91 2.52 10.69
CA ASP A 24 -3.78 2.22 11.56
C ASP A 24 -4.09 1.03 12.46
N ALA A 25 -5.29 1.00 13.07
CA ALA A 25 -5.74 -0.13 13.88
C ALA A 25 -5.83 -1.44 13.08
N PHE A 26 -6.29 -1.39 11.83
CA PHE A 26 -6.30 -2.56 10.95
C PHE A 26 -4.89 -3.02 10.57
N ALA A 27 -3.96 -2.10 10.31
CA ALA A 27 -2.57 -2.44 10.00
C ALA A 27 -1.85 -3.09 11.19
N GLU A 28 -2.10 -2.57 12.41
CA GLU A 28 -1.59 -3.14 13.64
C GLU A 28 -2.18 -4.53 13.90
N ALA A 29 -3.50 -4.68 13.82
CA ALA A 29 -4.17 -5.98 13.98
C ALA A 29 -3.69 -7.01 12.95
N PHE A 30 -3.52 -6.59 11.69
CA PHE A 30 -2.96 -7.45 10.65
C PHE A 30 -1.53 -7.90 10.99
N THR A 31 -0.68 -6.98 11.45
CA THR A 31 0.70 -7.30 11.84
C THR A 31 0.74 -8.30 12.99
N ILE A 32 -0.12 -8.13 14.00
CA ILE A 32 -0.27 -9.06 15.12
C ILE A 32 -0.71 -10.44 14.62
N LEU A 33 -1.72 -10.51 13.74
CA LEU A 33 -2.19 -11.78 13.16
C LEU A 33 -1.11 -12.50 12.34
N GLN A 34 -0.21 -11.77 11.68
CA GLN A 34 0.91 -12.38 10.96
C GLN A 34 2.00 -12.95 11.90
N GLN A 35 2.00 -12.62 13.19
CA GLN A 35 2.92 -13.23 14.15
C GLN A 35 2.46 -14.62 14.59
N ASP A 36 1.15 -14.86 14.65
CA ASP A 36 0.54 -16.16 14.99
C ASP A 36 0.97 -17.25 14.00
N ALA A 37 1.36 -18.44 14.46
CA ALA A 37 1.83 -19.53 13.60
C ALA A 37 0.75 -20.10 12.67
N GLU A 38 -0.51 -20.11 13.09
CA GLU A 38 -1.61 -20.78 12.40
C GLU A 38 -2.37 -19.84 11.46
N VAL A 39 -2.47 -18.56 11.83
CA VAL A 39 -3.34 -17.58 11.13
C VAL A 39 -2.55 -16.71 10.12
N LYS A 40 -1.31 -17.08 9.78
CA LYS A 40 -0.50 -16.33 8.81
C LYS A 40 -1.12 -16.39 7.43
N LEU A 41 -1.02 -15.26 6.72
CA LEU A 41 -1.39 -15.16 5.32
C LEU A 41 -0.57 -16.15 4.47
N SER A 42 0.67 -16.45 4.88
CA SER A 42 1.50 -17.46 4.21
C SER A 42 0.98 -18.89 4.35
N VAL A 43 0.34 -19.23 5.47
CA VAL A 43 -0.27 -20.56 5.68
C VAL A 43 -1.50 -20.68 4.81
N TRP A 44 -2.42 -19.70 4.90
CA TRP A 44 -3.60 -19.64 4.05
C TRP A 44 -3.25 -19.64 2.55
N GLY A 45 -2.22 -18.90 2.14
CA GLY A 45 -1.77 -18.83 0.75
C GLY A 45 -1.17 -20.15 0.23
N LYS A 46 -0.57 -20.97 1.10
CA LYS A 46 -0.11 -22.33 0.73
C LYS A 46 -1.30 -23.28 0.54
N GLU A 47 -2.34 -23.14 1.35
CA GLU A 47 -3.56 -23.95 1.25
C GLU A 47 -4.46 -23.52 0.08
N ASN A 48 -4.47 -22.23 -0.26
CA ASN A 48 -5.32 -21.62 -1.28
C ASN A 48 -4.52 -20.81 -2.32
N PRO A 49 -3.58 -21.44 -3.05
CA PRO A 49 -2.64 -20.73 -3.91
C PRO A 49 -3.33 -19.93 -5.03
N THR A 50 -4.35 -20.50 -5.66
CA THR A 50 -5.09 -19.83 -6.75
C THR A 50 -5.77 -18.54 -6.27
N GLU A 51 -6.46 -18.59 -5.14
CA GLU A 51 -7.14 -17.41 -4.58
C GLU A 51 -6.13 -16.38 -4.08
N PHE A 52 -5.04 -16.83 -3.47
CA PHE A 52 -3.94 -15.97 -3.07
C PHE A 52 -3.39 -15.17 -4.26
N TYR A 53 -3.06 -15.83 -5.37
CA TYR A 53 -2.51 -15.15 -6.54
C TYR A 53 -3.54 -14.26 -7.27
N LYS A 54 -4.83 -14.61 -7.27
CA LYS A 54 -5.91 -13.74 -7.78
C LYS A 54 -6.06 -12.45 -6.98
N LEU A 55 -5.85 -12.51 -5.66
CA LEU A 55 -5.84 -11.31 -4.82
C LEU A 55 -4.55 -10.52 -5.01
N ALA A 56 -3.40 -11.20 -5.03
CA ALA A 56 -2.09 -10.57 -5.23
C ALA A 56 -2.03 -9.79 -6.55
N SER A 57 -2.58 -10.35 -7.64
CA SER A 57 -2.60 -9.69 -8.95
C SER A 57 -3.39 -8.37 -8.96
N LYS A 58 -4.34 -8.18 -8.03
CA LYS A 58 -5.12 -6.93 -7.90
C LYS A 58 -4.39 -5.88 -7.06
N LEU A 59 -3.45 -6.30 -6.22
CA LEU A 59 -2.68 -5.42 -5.34
C LEU A 59 -1.40 -4.92 -6.00
N ILE A 60 -0.94 -5.61 -7.05
CA ILE A 60 0.17 -5.13 -7.89
C ILE A 60 -0.31 -3.91 -8.69
N PRO A 61 0.35 -2.76 -8.59
CA PRO A 61 0.04 -1.60 -9.40
C PRO A 61 0.18 -1.96 -10.89
N THR A 62 -0.92 -1.86 -11.64
CA THR A 62 -0.93 -2.16 -13.09
C THR A 62 -0.32 -1.04 -13.93
N GLN A 63 -0.17 0.15 -13.33
CA GLN A 63 0.61 1.26 -13.87
C GLN A 63 1.71 1.59 -12.85
N MET A 64 2.95 1.27 -13.19
CA MET A 64 4.11 1.87 -12.53
C MET A 64 4.27 3.27 -13.11
N ASP A 65 3.95 4.31 -12.34
CA ASP A 65 4.47 5.65 -12.60
C ASP A 65 5.98 5.61 -12.30
N ILE A 66 6.78 5.30 -13.33
CA ILE A 66 8.24 5.32 -13.24
C ILE A 66 8.68 6.79 -13.12
N ALA A 67 8.63 7.33 -11.91
CA ALA A 67 9.38 8.52 -11.52
C ALA A 67 10.75 8.11 -10.92
N ALA A 68 11.36 7.04 -11.44
CA ALA A 68 12.70 6.66 -11.06
C ALA A 68 13.69 7.51 -11.88
N ASN A 69 14.45 8.38 -11.21
CA ASN A 69 15.68 8.93 -11.77
C ASN A 69 16.65 7.76 -11.96
N ILE A 70 16.63 7.15 -13.14
CA ILE A 70 17.58 6.11 -13.51
C ILE A 70 18.89 6.83 -13.86
N ASN A 71 19.86 6.83 -12.94
CA ASN A 71 21.24 7.12 -13.30
C ASN A 71 21.82 5.86 -13.94
N LEU A 72 21.76 5.80 -15.28
CA LEU A 72 22.51 4.84 -16.06
C LEU A 72 23.98 5.29 -16.04
N SER A 73 24.78 4.74 -15.13
CA SER A 73 26.24 4.75 -15.34
C SER A 73 26.51 3.72 -16.43
N ASP A 74 26.73 4.20 -17.65
CA ASP A 74 27.04 3.43 -18.86
C ASP A 74 28.39 2.70 -18.75
N GLU A 75 28.50 1.68 -17.89
CA GLU A 75 29.61 0.73 -17.98
C GLU A 75 29.15 -0.55 -18.70
N PRO A 76 29.80 -0.91 -19.83
CA PRO A 76 29.41 -2.09 -20.60
C PRO A 76 29.74 -3.37 -19.84
N ILE A 77 28.75 -4.25 -19.68
CA ILE A 77 28.94 -5.61 -19.17
C ILE A 77 29.69 -6.42 -20.23
N ILE A 78 30.96 -6.71 -19.98
CA ILE A 78 31.77 -7.62 -20.80
C ILE A 78 31.52 -9.05 -20.30
N PHE A 79 31.04 -9.94 -21.17
CA PHE A 79 31.02 -11.38 -20.93
C PHE A 79 32.26 -11.99 -21.59
N GLU A 80 33.16 -12.61 -20.80
CA GLU A 80 34.17 -13.56 -21.28
C GLU A 80 33.58 -14.97 -21.40
#